data_AF-A0A9D6F5U0-F1
#
_entry.id   AF-A0A9D6F5U0-F1
#
_cell.length_a   1.000
_cell.length_b   1.000
_cell.length_c   1.000
_cell.angle_alpha   90.00
_cell.angle_beta   90.00
_cell.angle_gamma   90.00
#
_symmetry.space_group_name_H-M   'P 1'
#
loop_
_entity.id
_entity.type
_entity.pdbx_description
1 polymer ?
#
loop_
_entity_poly.entity_id
_entity_poly.type
_entity_poly.pdbx_seq_one_letter_code
_entity_poly.pdbx_strand_id
1 'polypeptide(L)'
;MRNRIPNCLAMLDIDKQKLRRGGINAAYCQVANAAVLDAACRLLPKVITQFLDRAIEQGTLPGLDSVNPKLLCEKFHAQLSAIPALSDPGLVQEDQDNRLGTFLGLRAGVTTDLAREIVAKAGAVVGDPMNRLREAMQAAYAAAPGAVRDIASSLRTDLDRLRLPEPNWKSLIRWQELKCVADKIRQRRGILPSSTIRTLQEALTGETRRLYDQVLRALATEKIVAAWLTAKAELSEFLDTIAKRAAEVTHALANIKTSLDHIRNAVAADQRTSRASVVKHVPGPTEDQVIAGMLGQVHVTDEAALARALLDQFESRLREICPQVCAWIKKDECLPELLRGIPPETHAAEFRTIVEQAQGAGQSFYELLEKDGIDECVDFLFRRSEPTIHLSGRDMARFGVSPTRLTIITLPQPVGPKDYQIRDKVRAAFEKIEPNCAFSDAPVSDRTITVVRLVVGWPIGIEGQNHNLLENYRRCHDFGHRPHLFYIVPESTDGKIVEGYKSLDSITTYPEKEENHAEKNHA
;
A
#
# COMPACT_ATOMS: atom_id res chain seq x y z
N MET A 1 0.58 -38.16 39.06
CA MET A 1 -0.61 -37.65 38.32
C MET A 1 -0.37 -36.32 37.59
N ARG A 2 0.58 -35.45 37.97
CA ARG A 2 0.88 -34.17 37.27
C ARG A 2 1.30 -34.29 35.79
N ASN A 3 1.85 -35.43 35.35
CA ASN A 3 2.33 -35.62 33.97
C ASN A 3 1.29 -36.15 32.95
N ARG A 4 0.02 -36.35 33.33
CA ARG A 4 -1.00 -36.89 32.41
C ARG A 4 -1.90 -35.82 31.77
N ILE A 5 -2.01 -34.65 32.39
CA ILE A 5 -2.87 -33.54 31.91
C ILE A 5 -2.38 -32.98 30.55
N PRO A 6 -1.08 -32.78 30.29
CA PRO A 6 -0.61 -32.27 29.00
C PRO A 6 -0.92 -33.22 27.83
N ASN A 7 -0.86 -34.54 28.07
CA ASN A 7 -1.08 -35.55 27.02
C ASN A 7 -2.55 -35.68 26.63
N CYS A 8 -3.50 -35.43 27.54
CA CYS A 8 -4.93 -35.45 27.21
C CYS A 8 -5.37 -34.24 26.38
N LEU A 9 -4.75 -33.08 26.60
CA LEU A 9 -5.02 -31.85 25.84
C LEU A 9 -4.49 -31.95 24.40
N ALA A 10 -3.25 -32.42 24.25
CA ALA A 10 -2.62 -32.67 22.94
C ALA A 10 -3.30 -33.79 22.14
N MET A 11 -3.85 -34.83 22.79
CA MET A 11 -4.58 -35.91 22.11
C MET A 11 -5.92 -35.49 21.50
N LEU A 12 -6.53 -34.41 22.00
CA LEU A 12 -7.86 -33.95 21.58
C LEU A 12 -7.80 -32.68 20.69
N ASP A 13 -6.60 -32.18 20.41
CA ASP A 13 -6.35 -30.95 19.65
C ASP A 13 -7.14 -29.73 20.20
N ILE A 14 -7.55 -29.76 21.49
CA ILE A 14 -8.38 -28.73 22.13
C ILE A 14 -7.70 -27.36 22.04
N ASP A 15 -6.37 -27.34 22.13
CA ASP A 15 -5.49 -26.19 22.02
C ASP A 15 -5.62 -25.48 20.65
N LYS A 16 -6.06 -26.23 19.62
CA LYS A 16 -6.27 -25.75 18.24
C LYS A 16 -7.75 -25.50 17.91
N GLN A 17 -8.68 -25.94 18.77
CA GLN A 17 -10.10 -25.75 18.55
C GLN A 17 -10.51 -24.31 18.90
N LYS A 18 -11.06 -23.58 17.91
CA LYS A 18 -11.74 -22.31 18.17
C LYS A 18 -12.99 -22.59 19.00
N LEU A 19 -12.92 -22.43 20.32
CA LEU A 19 -14.08 -22.41 21.23
C LEU A 19 -14.95 -21.19 20.88
N ARG A 20 -15.77 -21.31 19.83
CA ARG A 20 -16.66 -20.23 19.40
C ARG A 20 -17.75 -20.00 20.45
N ARG A 21 -18.18 -18.74 20.57
CA ARG A 21 -19.32 -18.31 21.39
C ARG A 21 -20.54 -19.18 21.07
N GLY A 22 -21.17 -19.78 22.08
CA GLY A 22 -22.31 -20.69 21.91
C GLY A 22 -22.09 -22.13 22.35
N GLY A 23 -20.99 -22.44 23.05
CA GLY A 23 -20.84 -23.71 23.76
C GLY A 23 -21.74 -23.77 24.99
N ILE A 24 -22.45 -24.89 25.17
CA ILE A 24 -23.13 -25.19 26.43
C ILE A 24 -21.99 -25.37 27.46
N ASN A 25 -22.09 -24.73 28.63
CA ASN A 25 -21.12 -24.80 29.74
C ASN A 25 -19.89 -23.88 29.69
N ALA A 26 -19.85 -22.91 28.76
CA ALA A 26 -18.81 -21.89 28.73
C ALA A 26 -19.32 -20.54 29.26
N ALA A 27 -18.49 -19.88 30.08
CA ALA A 27 -18.72 -18.50 30.50
C ALA A 27 -17.70 -17.58 29.85
N TYR A 28 -18.16 -16.42 29.39
CA TYR A 28 -17.35 -15.47 28.65
C TYR A 28 -17.33 -14.12 29.36
N CYS A 29 -16.16 -13.48 29.44
CA CYS A 29 -16.07 -12.06 29.78
C CYS A 29 -15.72 -11.29 28.52
N GLN A 30 -16.55 -10.31 28.21
CA GLN A 30 -16.44 -9.50 27.01
C GLN A 30 -16.53 -8.03 27.38
N VAL A 31 -15.53 -7.28 26.92
CA VAL A 31 -15.60 -5.82 26.85
C VAL A 31 -16.33 -5.44 25.55
N ALA A 32 -17.20 -4.43 25.60
CA ALA A 32 -17.77 -3.81 24.40
C ALA A 32 -16.65 -3.13 23.59
N ASN A 33 -15.92 -3.91 22.78
CA ASN A 33 -14.69 -3.48 22.11
C ASN A 33 -14.93 -2.86 20.73
N ALA A 34 -16.14 -2.34 20.49
CA ALA A 34 -16.44 -1.63 19.24
C ALA A 34 -15.69 -0.29 19.17
N ALA A 35 -15.47 0.38 20.32
CA ALA A 35 -14.95 1.74 20.37
C ALA A 35 -13.56 1.94 19.74
N VAL A 36 -12.64 0.98 19.85
CA VAL A 36 -11.32 1.08 19.21
C VAL A 36 -11.43 0.97 17.69
N LEU A 37 -12.30 0.08 17.22
CA LEU A 37 -12.55 -0.10 15.79
C LEU A 37 -13.38 1.03 15.20
N ASP A 38 -14.33 1.57 15.97
CA ASP A 38 -15.09 2.78 15.63
C ASP A 38 -14.15 3.98 15.54
N ALA A 39 -13.24 4.15 16.52
CA ALA A 39 -12.22 5.18 16.47
C ALA A 39 -11.29 5.03 15.25
N ALA A 40 -10.91 3.80 14.89
CA ALA A 40 -10.16 3.55 13.66
C ALA A 40 -10.97 3.96 12.42
N CYS A 41 -12.26 3.60 12.34
CA CYS A 41 -13.17 4.01 11.26
C CYS A 41 -13.37 5.53 11.18
N ARG A 42 -13.33 6.26 12.31
CA ARG A 42 -13.44 7.72 12.38
C ARG A 42 -12.14 8.43 12.03
N LEU A 43 -11.00 7.89 12.44
CA LEU A 43 -9.69 8.49 12.22
C LEU A 43 -9.13 8.22 10.83
N LEU A 44 -9.39 7.04 10.24
CA LEU A 44 -8.88 6.70 8.90
C LEU A 44 -9.29 7.74 7.83
N PRO A 45 -10.55 8.20 7.73
CA PRO A 45 -10.92 9.28 6.81
C PRO A 45 -10.10 10.56 7.04
N LYS A 46 -9.80 10.92 8.29
CA LYS A 46 -9.00 12.12 8.61
C LYS A 46 -7.54 11.95 8.17
N VAL A 47 -6.99 10.75 8.35
CA VAL A 47 -5.65 10.37 7.85
C VAL A 47 -5.60 10.44 6.32
N ILE A 48 -6.62 9.89 5.64
CA ILE A 48 -6.75 9.95 4.18
C ILE A 48 -6.82 11.40 3.70
N THR A 49 -7.67 12.24 4.30
CA THR A 49 -7.79 13.65 3.97
C THR A 49 -6.48 14.39 4.20
N GLN A 50 -5.79 14.18 5.33
CA GLN A 50 -4.47 14.76 5.62
C GLN A 50 -3.41 14.40 4.57
N PHE A 51 -3.51 13.21 3.96
CA PHE A 51 -2.57 12.80 2.92
C PHE A 51 -2.94 13.34 1.53
N LEU A 52 -4.22 13.31 1.16
CA LEU A 52 -4.69 13.75 -0.16
C LEU A 52 -4.72 15.27 -0.31
N ASP A 53 -4.98 16.01 0.77
CA ASP A 53 -5.07 17.48 0.77
C ASP A 53 -3.70 18.16 0.93
N ARG A 54 -2.60 17.39 0.95
CA ARG A 54 -1.25 17.97 0.95
C ARG A 54 -1.08 18.86 -0.28
N ALA A 55 -0.79 20.13 -0.04
CA ALA A 55 -0.46 21.06 -1.11
C ALA A 55 0.95 20.77 -1.63
N ILE A 56 1.15 20.94 -2.93
CA ILE A 56 2.50 21.01 -3.51
C ILE A 56 3.02 22.42 -3.28
N GLU A 57 4.17 22.54 -2.62
CA GLU A 57 4.79 23.83 -2.34
C GLU A 57 5.02 24.64 -3.63
N GLN A 58 4.80 25.96 -3.55
CA GLN A 58 5.06 26.85 -4.68
C GLN A 58 6.56 26.84 -5.00
N GLY A 59 6.89 26.53 -6.26
CA GLY A 59 8.28 26.47 -6.75
C GLY A 59 8.88 25.06 -6.85
N THR A 60 8.18 24.03 -6.38
CA THR A 60 8.61 22.62 -6.52
C THR A 60 8.59 22.15 -7.97
N LEU A 61 7.67 22.69 -8.78
CA LEU A 61 7.59 22.40 -10.21
C LEU A 61 8.42 23.43 -11.01
N PRO A 62 9.32 22.97 -11.89
CA PRO A 62 10.00 23.86 -12.82
C PRO A 62 9.01 24.68 -13.63
N GLY A 63 9.29 25.98 -13.80
CA GLY A 63 8.47 26.83 -14.64
C GLY A 63 8.47 26.36 -16.10
N LEU A 64 7.31 26.40 -16.75
CA LEU A 64 7.15 26.03 -18.16
C LEU A 64 8.05 26.83 -19.12
N ASP A 65 8.54 27.99 -18.69
CA ASP A 65 9.52 28.77 -19.44
C ASP A 65 10.81 27.97 -19.73
N SER A 66 11.21 27.04 -18.85
CA SER A 66 12.41 26.22 -19.07
C SER A 66 12.27 25.23 -20.24
N VAL A 67 11.04 24.91 -20.64
CA VAL A 67 10.74 24.03 -21.78
C VAL A 67 10.22 24.82 -22.99
N ASN A 68 10.27 26.15 -22.96
CA ASN A 68 9.81 27.00 -24.05
C ASN A 68 10.69 26.78 -25.31
N PRO A 69 10.12 26.30 -26.43
CA PRO A 69 10.88 26.00 -27.64
C PRO A 69 11.72 27.17 -28.15
N LYS A 70 11.24 28.41 -28.02
CA LYS A 70 11.97 29.60 -28.50
C LYS A 70 13.26 29.83 -27.71
N LEU A 71 13.20 29.77 -26.39
CA LEU A 71 14.36 29.95 -25.52
C LEU A 71 15.38 28.82 -25.70
N LEU A 72 14.89 27.59 -25.91
CA LEU A 72 15.74 26.44 -26.23
C LEU A 72 16.44 26.59 -27.58
N CYS A 73 15.76 27.15 -28.59
CA CYS A 73 16.37 27.47 -29.89
C CYS A 73 17.51 28.49 -29.75
N GLU A 74 17.32 29.55 -28.96
CA GLU A 74 18.34 30.57 -28.70
C GLU A 74 19.55 29.98 -27.97
N LYS A 75 19.31 29.19 -26.92
CA LYS A 75 20.36 28.47 -26.20
C LYS A 75 21.14 27.53 -27.12
N PHE A 76 20.46 26.81 -28.00
CA PHE A 76 21.09 25.87 -28.92
C PHE A 76 21.84 26.57 -30.06
N HIS A 77 21.33 27.68 -30.58
CA HIS A 77 22.05 28.51 -31.57
C HIS A 77 23.42 28.94 -31.06
N ALA A 78 23.50 29.41 -29.80
CA ALA A 78 24.78 29.73 -29.17
C ALA A 78 25.74 28.53 -29.13
N GLN A 79 25.23 27.32 -28.82
CA GLN A 79 26.04 26.10 -28.82
C GLN A 79 26.50 25.67 -30.22
N LEU A 80 25.63 25.81 -31.24
CA LEU A 80 26.00 25.49 -32.62
C LEU A 80 27.09 26.42 -33.14
N SER A 81 27.05 27.71 -32.78
CA SER A 81 28.06 28.68 -33.19
C SER A 81 29.48 28.36 -32.68
N ALA A 82 29.58 27.57 -31.61
CA ALA A 82 30.83 27.11 -31.03
C ALA A 82 31.41 25.86 -31.72
N ILE A 83 30.63 25.17 -32.57
CA ILE A 83 31.10 24.00 -33.31
C ILE A 83 32.03 24.48 -34.45
N PRO A 84 33.29 24.03 -34.54
CA PRO A 84 34.22 24.51 -35.54
C PRO A 84 33.76 24.33 -36.98
N ALA A 85 32.93 23.32 -37.28
CA ALA A 85 32.37 23.10 -38.61
C ALA A 85 31.18 24.02 -38.95
N LEU A 86 30.65 24.74 -37.95
CA LEU A 86 29.52 25.65 -38.08
C LEU A 86 29.85 27.07 -37.63
N SER A 87 31.06 27.34 -37.15
CA SER A 87 31.47 28.66 -36.67
C SER A 87 31.44 29.71 -37.79
N ASP A 88 31.38 30.99 -37.39
CA ASP A 88 31.38 32.12 -38.31
C ASP A 88 32.56 31.98 -39.29
N PRO A 89 32.31 31.90 -40.62
CA PRO A 89 33.38 31.76 -41.62
C PRO A 89 34.23 33.03 -41.78
N GLY A 90 33.87 34.13 -41.10
CA GLY A 90 34.58 35.39 -41.22
C GLY A 90 34.50 35.95 -42.64
N LEU A 91 35.60 36.55 -43.11
CA LEU A 91 35.69 37.21 -44.41
C LEU A 91 36.29 36.31 -45.52
N VAL A 92 36.72 35.09 -45.18
CA VAL A 92 37.39 34.18 -46.12
C VAL A 92 36.35 33.48 -47.00
N GLN A 93 36.43 33.67 -48.31
CA GLN A 93 35.41 33.18 -49.23
C GLN A 93 35.36 31.64 -49.34
N GLU A 94 36.51 30.97 -49.24
CA GLU A 94 36.58 29.51 -49.25
C GLU A 94 35.87 28.90 -48.03
N ASP A 95 36.04 29.51 -46.85
CA ASP A 95 35.35 29.11 -45.64
C ASP A 95 33.83 29.33 -45.75
N GLN A 96 33.41 30.44 -46.36
CA GLN A 96 31.99 30.71 -46.64
C GLN A 96 31.38 29.67 -47.58
N ASP A 97 32.10 29.28 -48.63
CA ASP A 97 31.67 28.25 -49.57
C ASP A 97 31.59 26.87 -48.93
N ASN A 98 32.57 26.53 -48.09
CA ASN A 98 32.59 25.28 -47.32
C ASN A 98 31.40 25.22 -46.34
N ARG A 99 31.12 26.30 -45.60
CA ARG A 99 29.96 26.39 -44.70
C ARG A 99 28.65 26.25 -45.43
N LEU A 100 28.49 26.94 -46.57
CA LEU A 100 27.29 26.79 -47.40
C LEU A 100 27.10 25.33 -47.82
N GLY A 101 28.16 24.64 -48.24
CA GLY A 101 28.14 23.21 -48.54
C GLY A 101 27.72 22.36 -47.35
N THR A 102 28.25 22.64 -46.15
CA THR A 102 27.84 21.98 -44.91
C THR A 102 26.35 22.15 -44.62
N PHE A 103 25.82 23.37 -44.70
CA PHE A 103 24.39 23.62 -44.44
C PHE A 103 23.47 22.95 -45.48
N LEU A 104 23.86 22.95 -46.76
CA LEU A 104 23.14 22.23 -47.80
C LEU A 104 23.10 20.72 -47.51
N GLY A 105 24.24 20.13 -47.13
CA GLY A 105 24.32 18.73 -46.74
C GLY A 105 23.48 18.38 -45.50
N LEU A 106 23.55 19.22 -44.46
CA LEU A 106 22.76 19.04 -43.23
C LEU A 106 21.25 19.15 -43.50
N ARG A 107 20.83 20.10 -44.33
CA ARG A 107 19.41 20.26 -44.70
C ARG A 107 18.92 19.13 -45.61
N ALA A 108 19.78 18.62 -46.49
CA ALA A 108 19.46 17.48 -47.34
C ALA A 108 19.37 16.14 -46.58
N GLY A 109 19.65 16.14 -45.26
CA GLY A 109 19.59 14.93 -44.43
C GLY A 109 20.78 14.00 -44.61
N VAL A 110 21.92 14.50 -45.11
CA VAL A 110 23.12 13.68 -45.26
C VAL A 110 23.64 13.28 -43.87
N THR A 111 23.69 11.97 -43.62
CA THR A 111 24.13 11.41 -42.34
C THR A 111 25.65 11.52 -42.19
N THR A 112 26.09 12.61 -41.58
CA THR A 112 27.51 12.86 -41.23
C THR A 112 27.72 12.74 -39.73
N ASP A 113 28.97 12.62 -39.27
CA ASP A 113 29.30 12.71 -37.83
C ASP A 113 28.81 14.03 -37.22
N LEU A 114 28.97 15.14 -37.96
CA LEU A 114 28.46 16.44 -37.56
C LEU A 114 26.92 16.45 -37.42
N ALA A 115 26.20 15.83 -38.35
CA ALA A 115 24.74 15.72 -38.24
C ALA A 115 24.31 14.96 -36.99
N ARG A 116 25.00 13.85 -36.67
CA ARG A 116 24.77 13.07 -35.44
C ARG A 116 25.07 13.88 -34.18
N GLU A 117 26.19 14.62 -34.17
CA GLU A 117 26.57 15.49 -33.05
C GLU A 117 25.51 16.58 -32.79
N ILE A 118 25.05 17.25 -33.85
CA ILE A 118 24.01 18.30 -33.76
C ILE A 118 22.72 17.73 -33.17
N VAL A 119 22.25 16.58 -33.67
CA VAL A 119 21.02 15.94 -33.16
C VAL A 119 21.19 15.54 -31.70
N ALA A 120 22.33 14.96 -31.31
CA ALA A 120 22.60 14.60 -29.92
C ALA A 120 22.62 15.82 -28.99
N LYS A 121 23.26 16.93 -29.40
CA LYS A 121 23.26 18.18 -28.62
C LYS A 121 21.87 18.81 -28.52
N ALA A 122 21.08 18.80 -29.60
CA ALA A 122 19.69 19.28 -29.56
C ALA A 122 18.85 18.44 -28.60
N GLY A 123 19.02 17.11 -28.64
CA GLY A 123 18.41 16.16 -27.70
C GLY A 123 18.77 16.47 -26.25
N ALA A 124 20.04 16.75 -25.95
CA ALA A 124 20.46 17.11 -24.59
C ALA A 124 19.88 18.45 -24.12
N VAL A 125 19.88 19.48 -24.98
CA VAL A 125 19.34 20.81 -24.63
C VAL A 125 17.85 20.76 -24.26
N VAL A 126 17.08 19.90 -24.92
CA VAL A 126 15.65 19.72 -24.64
C VAL A 126 15.39 18.67 -23.57
N GLY A 127 16.17 17.59 -23.55
CA GLY A 127 16.02 16.49 -22.61
C GLY A 127 16.23 16.91 -21.17
N ASP A 128 17.23 17.74 -20.90
CA ASP A 128 17.53 18.24 -19.55
C ASP A 128 16.31 18.90 -18.85
N PRO A 129 15.67 19.94 -19.41
CA PRO A 129 14.52 20.57 -18.77
C PRO A 129 13.28 19.66 -18.74
N MET A 130 13.07 18.80 -19.74
CA MET A 130 11.96 17.85 -19.75
C MET A 130 12.12 16.78 -18.66
N ASN A 131 13.34 16.29 -18.43
CA ASN A 131 13.65 15.34 -17.38
C ASN A 131 13.49 15.95 -15.99
N ARG A 132 13.92 17.20 -15.77
CA ARG A 132 13.67 17.91 -14.50
C ARG A 132 12.20 18.04 -14.19
N LEU A 133 11.37 18.32 -15.20
CA LEU A 133 9.92 18.38 -15.05
C LEU A 133 9.33 17.01 -14.69
N ARG A 134 9.83 15.94 -15.31
CA ARG A 134 9.48 14.55 -14.98
C ARG A 134 9.82 14.21 -13.52
N GLU A 135 11.05 14.51 -13.09
CA GLU A 135 11.53 14.28 -11.72
C GLU A 135 10.72 15.07 -10.68
N ALA A 136 10.42 16.34 -10.98
CA ALA A 136 9.60 17.17 -10.10
C ALA A 136 8.17 16.65 -9.97
N MET A 137 7.57 16.15 -11.07
CA MET A 137 6.27 15.50 -11.03
C MET A 137 6.29 14.19 -10.24
N GLN A 138 7.36 13.41 -10.34
CA GLN A 138 7.54 12.18 -9.53
C GLN A 138 7.65 12.51 -8.03
N ALA A 139 8.42 13.54 -7.67
CA ALA A 139 8.53 14.02 -6.30
C ALA A 139 7.20 14.55 -5.77
N ALA A 140 6.47 15.32 -6.59
CA ALA A 140 5.13 15.81 -6.26
C ALA A 140 4.14 14.66 -6.01
N TYR A 141 4.20 13.59 -6.81
CA TYR A 141 3.38 12.40 -6.60
C TYR A 141 3.69 11.68 -5.29
N ALA A 142 4.98 11.56 -4.93
CA ALA A 142 5.38 10.97 -3.67
C ALA A 142 4.86 11.76 -2.45
N ALA A 143 4.84 13.09 -2.54
CA ALA A 143 4.46 13.97 -1.44
C ALA A 143 2.94 14.22 -1.34
N ALA A 144 2.27 14.42 -2.47
CA ALA A 144 0.92 14.95 -2.59
C ALA A 144 0.17 14.36 -3.80
N PRO A 145 -0.14 13.06 -3.80
CA PRO A 145 -0.73 12.38 -4.95
C PRO A 145 -2.12 12.94 -5.34
N GLY A 146 -2.88 13.49 -4.38
CA GLY A 146 -4.20 14.08 -4.65
C GLY A 146 -4.16 15.27 -5.62
N ALA A 147 -3.12 16.10 -5.53
CA ALA A 147 -2.97 17.28 -6.39
C ALA A 147 -2.37 16.98 -7.78
N VAL A 148 -1.67 15.85 -7.93
CA VAL A 148 -0.89 15.54 -9.14
C VAL A 148 -1.75 15.36 -10.38
N ARG A 149 -2.96 14.80 -10.25
CA ARG A 149 -3.83 14.55 -11.41
C ARG A 149 -4.16 15.84 -12.16
N ASP A 150 -4.56 16.86 -11.41
CA ASP A 150 -5.02 18.13 -11.99
C ASP A 150 -3.82 18.93 -12.53
N ILE A 151 -2.67 18.86 -11.85
CA ILE A 151 -1.41 19.45 -12.32
C ILE A 151 -0.92 18.79 -13.61
N ALA A 152 -0.92 17.45 -13.68
CA ALA A 152 -0.50 16.73 -14.87
C ALA A 152 -1.37 17.10 -16.08
N SER A 153 -2.69 17.24 -15.88
CA SER A 153 -3.63 17.68 -16.91
C SER A 153 -3.39 19.13 -17.35
N SER A 154 -3.16 20.04 -16.40
CA SER A 154 -2.83 21.44 -16.70
C SER A 154 -1.52 21.54 -17.49
N LEU A 155 -0.47 20.87 -17.01
CA LEU A 155 0.85 20.88 -17.62
C LEU A 155 0.80 20.34 -19.06
N ARG A 156 0.07 19.25 -19.29
CA ARG A 156 -0.17 18.72 -20.64
C ARG A 156 -0.85 19.75 -21.53
N THR A 157 -1.92 20.36 -21.04
CA THR A 157 -2.66 21.40 -21.78
C THR A 157 -1.76 22.58 -22.13
N ASP A 158 -0.89 23.00 -21.21
CA ASP A 158 0.02 24.10 -21.43
C ASP A 158 1.13 23.73 -22.44
N LEU A 159 1.67 22.51 -22.37
CA LEU A 159 2.59 21.98 -23.38
C LEU A 159 1.94 21.87 -24.77
N ASP A 160 0.64 21.61 -24.84
CA ASP A 160 -0.12 21.61 -26.09
C ASP A 160 -0.34 23.01 -26.66
N ARG A 161 -0.38 24.04 -25.80
CA ARG A 161 -0.57 25.44 -26.21
C ARG A 161 0.73 26.14 -26.63
N LEU A 162 1.90 25.58 -26.30
CA LEU A 162 3.19 26.16 -26.68
C LEU A 162 3.34 26.22 -28.20
N ARG A 163 3.55 27.43 -28.72
CA ARG A 163 3.76 27.66 -30.16
C ARG A 163 5.17 27.23 -30.56
N LEU A 164 5.25 26.34 -31.54
CA LEU A 164 6.51 25.92 -32.14
C LEU A 164 7.03 27.00 -33.11
N PRO A 165 8.31 27.42 -33.00
CA PRO A 165 8.92 28.29 -33.99
C PRO A 165 9.11 27.55 -35.33
N GLU A 166 8.94 28.26 -36.44
CA GLU A 166 9.18 27.71 -37.78
C GLU A 166 10.60 28.03 -38.28
N PRO A 167 11.35 27.05 -38.80
CA PRO A 167 12.69 27.29 -39.33
C PRO A 167 12.62 28.08 -40.65
N ASN A 168 13.27 29.25 -40.69
CA ASN A 168 13.30 30.09 -41.90
C ASN A 168 14.46 29.74 -42.83
N TRP A 169 14.28 28.72 -43.66
CA TRP A 169 15.29 28.27 -44.61
C TRP A 169 15.42 29.13 -45.89
N LYS A 170 14.64 30.20 -46.05
CA LYS A 170 14.73 31.09 -47.22
C LYS A 170 16.11 31.75 -47.32
N SER A 171 16.76 31.98 -46.18
CA SER A 171 18.12 32.55 -46.12
C SER A 171 19.18 31.63 -46.73
N LEU A 172 18.99 30.31 -46.69
CA LEU A 172 19.91 29.36 -47.33
C LEU A 172 19.83 29.43 -48.86
N ILE A 173 18.62 29.57 -49.39
CA ILE A 173 18.39 29.72 -50.84
C ILE A 173 19.03 31.03 -51.32
N ARG A 174 18.80 32.13 -50.59
CA ARG A 174 19.42 33.43 -50.89
C ARG A 174 20.95 33.37 -50.82
N TRP A 175 21.51 32.63 -49.87
CA TRP A 175 22.97 32.47 -49.77
C TRP A 175 23.53 31.71 -50.98
N GLN A 176 22.83 30.68 -51.44
CA GLN A 176 23.19 29.96 -52.67
C GLN A 176 23.15 30.87 -53.91
N GLU A 177 22.10 31.69 -54.06
CA GLU A 177 21.98 32.68 -55.13
C GLU A 177 23.13 33.70 -55.08
N LEU A 178 23.47 34.19 -53.88
CA LEU A 178 24.52 35.17 -53.65
C LEU A 178 25.91 34.60 -54.01
N LYS A 179 26.16 33.31 -53.74
CA LYS A 179 27.35 32.60 -54.24
C LYS A 179 27.40 32.59 -55.76
N CYS A 180 26.30 32.26 -56.45
CA CYS A 180 26.26 32.29 -57.91
C CYS A 180 26.56 33.69 -58.49
N VAL A 181 26.12 34.75 -57.81
CA VAL A 181 26.46 36.14 -58.18
C VAL A 181 27.96 36.39 -57.96
N ALA A 182 28.51 35.99 -56.82
CA ALA A 182 29.93 36.13 -56.50
C ALA A 182 30.83 35.40 -57.52
N ASP A 183 30.46 34.19 -57.93
CA ASP A 183 31.18 33.40 -58.94
C ASP A 183 31.17 34.09 -60.31
N LYS A 184 30.04 34.67 -60.73
CA LYS A 184 29.93 35.44 -61.97
C LYS A 184 30.78 36.71 -61.94
N ILE A 185 30.84 37.42 -60.81
CA ILE A 185 31.70 38.60 -60.64
C ILE A 185 33.17 38.19 -60.73
N ARG A 186 33.55 37.06 -60.12
CA ARG A 186 34.91 36.52 -60.17
C ARG A 186 35.32 36.18 -61.62
N GLN A 187 34.43 35.56 -62.39
CA GLN A 187 34.65 35.26 -63.82
C GLN A 187 34.82 36.54 -64.68
N ARG A 188 34.23 37.67 -64.27
CA ARG A 188 34.28 38.95 -65.00
C ARG A 188 35.31 39.94 -64.44
N ARG A 189 36.25 39.49 -63.59
CA ARG A 189 37.27 40.34 -62.95
C ARG A 189 38.13 41.14 -63.94
N GLY A 190 38.34 40.65 -65.16
CA GLY A 190 39.10 41.36 -66.20
C GLY A 190 38.33 42.49 -66.91
N ILE A 191 37.03 42.64 -66.66
CA ILE A 191 36.14 43.57 -67.37
C ILE A 191 35.73 44.76 -66.50
N LEU A 192 35.70 44.58 -65.17
CA LEU A 192 35.23 45.59 -64.22
C LEU A 192 36.40 46.35 -63.57
N PRO A 193 36.24 47.64 -63.23
CA PRO A 193 37.24 48.38 -62.47
C PRO A 193 37.53 47.72 -61.11
N SER A 194 38.80 47.72 -60.69
CA SER A 194 39.24 47.08 -59.44
C SER A 194 38.55 47.66 -58.19
N SER A 195 38.25 48.95 -58.19
CA SER A 195 37.49 49.62 -57.12
C SER A 195 36.06 49.08 -57.00
N THR A 196 35.37 48.91 -58.13
CA THR A 196 34.02 48.33 -58.20
C THR A 196 33.99 46.89 -57.71
N ILE A 197 34.99 46.09 -58.12
CA ILE A 197 35.12 44.70 -57.67
C ILE A 197 35.29 44.64 -56.15
N ARG A 198 36.13 45.50 -55.57
CA ARG A 198 36.34 45.55 -54.12
C ARG A 198 35.04 45.89 -53.37
N THR A 199 34.32 46.94 -53.77
CA THR A 199 33.06 47.33 -53.12
C THR A 199 32.00 46.23 -53.22
N LEU A 200 31.89 45.58 -54.37
CA LEU A 200 30.96 44.45 -54.54
C LEU A 200 31.35 43.27 -53.66
N GLN A 201 32.64 42.97 -53.54
CA GLN A 201 33.12 41.89 -52.67
C GLN A 201 32.82 42.17 -51.19
N GLU A 202 33.10 43.39 -50.71
CA GLU A 202 32.79 43.80 -49.34
C GLU A 202 31.29 43.69 -49.03
N ALA A 203 30.42 44.14 -49.95
CA ALA A 203 28.97 44.05 -49.80
C ALA A 203 28.47 42.59 -49.78
N LEU A 204 28.99 41.75 -50.68
CA LEU A 204 28.66 40.32 -50.73
C LEU A 204 29.09 39.60 -49.46
N THR A 205 30.29 39.87 -48.96
CA THR A 205 30.81 39.28 -47.72
C THR A 205 29.96 39.68 -46.51
N GLY A 206 29.54 40.95 -46.43
CA GLY A 206 28.63 41.42 -45.37
C GLY A 206 27.27 40.72 -45.39
N GLU A 207 26.64 40.58 -46.57
CA GLU A 207 25.35 39.90 -46.69
C GLU A 207 25.47 38.39 -46.45
N THR A 208 26.54 37.74 -46.92
CA THR A 208 26.84 36.34 -46.62
C THR A 208 26.87 36.08 -45.11
N ARG A 209 27.55 36.94 -44.34
CA ARG A 209 27.64 36.76 -42.88
C ARG A 209 26.28 36.88 -42.19
N ARG A 210 25.45 37.81 -42.65
CA ARG A 210 24.07 37.97 -42.16
C ARG A 210 23.20 36.75 -42.51
N LEU A 211 23.32 36.23 -43.72
CA LEU A 211 22.60 35.03 -44.16
C LEU A 211 23.07 33.79 -43.39
N TYR A 212 24.37 33.67 -43.12
CA TYR A 212 24.95 32.61 -42.29
C TYR A 212 24.28 32.53 -40.91
N ASP A 213 24.18 33.65 -40.18
CA ASP A 213 23.54 33.64 -38.85
C ASP A 213 22.06 33.21 -38.93
N GLN A 214 21.35 33.70 -39.94
CA GLN A 214 19.95 33.32 -40.16
C GLN A 214 19.79 31.83 -40.50
N VAL A 215 20.69 31.27 -41.29
CA VAL A 215 20.72 29.84 -41.63
C VAL A 215 21.07 29.00 -40.40
N LEU A 216 22.02 29.44 -39.57
CA LEU A 216 22.35 28.78 -38.32
C LEU A 216 21.16 28.76 -37.35
N ARG A 217 20.41 29.88 -37.26
CA ARG A 217 19.15 29.94 -36.48
C ARG A 217 18.07 29.01 -37.05
N ALA A 218 17.94 28.92 -38.37
CA ALA A 218 16.99 28.01 -39.01
C ALA A 218 17.34 26.55 -38.70
N LEU A 219 18.62 26.18 -38.75
CA LEU A 219 19.11 24.85 -38.35
C LEU A 219 18.82 24.57 -36.87
N ALA A 220 19.15 25.52 -35.98
CA ALA A 220 18.87 25.38 -34.55
C ALA A 220 17.38 25.15 -34.28
N THR A 221 16.53 25.93 -34.94
CA THR A 221 15.07 25.84 -34.84
C THR A 221 14.56 24.47 -35.27
N GLU A 222 14.98 24.00 -36.45
CA GLU A 222 14.56 22.69 -36.97
C GLU A 222 14.92 21.56 -36.01
N LYS A 223 16.17 21.53 -35.52
CA LYS A 223 16.64 20.43 -34.67
C LYS A 223 16.06 20.46 -33.27
N ILE A 224 15.88 21.65 -32.68
CA ILE A 224 15.21 21.78 -31.37
C ILE A 224 13.73 21.42 -31.47
N VAL A 225 13.01 21.87 -32.49
CA VAL A 225 11.60 21.53 -32.67
C VAL A 225 11.42 20.01 -32.83
N ALA A 226 12.29 19.36 -33.62
CA ALA A 226 12.25 17.90 -33.77
C ALA A 226 12.50 17.18 -32.43
N ALA A 227 13.57 17.56 -31.70
CA ALA A 227 13.87 16.97 -30.39
C ALA A 227 12.76 17.23 -29.35
N TRP A 228 12.16 18.41 -29.39
CA TRP A 228 11.08 18.81 -28.49
C TRP A 228 9.79 18.05 -28.73
N LEU A 229 9.43 17.78 -29.99
CA LEU A 229 8.27 16.96 -30.30
C LEU A 229 8.41 15.53 -29.73
N THR A 230 9.59 14.93 -29.88
CA THR A 230 9.89 13.61 -29.28
C THR A 230 9.81 13.66 -27.76
N ALA A 231 10.52 14.60 -27.13
CA ALA A 231 10.55 14.71 -25.66
C ALA A 231 9.17 15.05 -25.07
N LYS A 232 8.37 15.87 -25.76
CA LYS A 232 6.98 16.16 -25.37
C LYS A 232 6.12 14.91 -25.40
N ALA A 233 6.24 14.07 -26.42
CA ALA A 233 5.46 12.83 -26.51
C ALA A 233 5.76 11.92 -25.31
N GLU A 234 7.04 11.70 -25.01
CA GLU A 234 7.48 10.90 -23.85
C GLU A 234 7.00 11.50 -22.52
N LEU A 235 7.11 12.82 -22.37
CA LEU A 235 6.62 13.50 -21.18
C LEU A 235 5.10 13.38 -21.05
N SER A 236 4.35 13.49 -22.16
CA SER A 236 2.89 13.38 -22.14
C SER A 236 2.43 11.98 -21.70
N GLU A 237 3.08 10.94 -22.20
CA GLU A 237 2.82 9.55 -21.78
C GLU A 237 3.13 9.34 -20.28
N PHE A 238 4.23 9.92 -19.81
CA PHE A 238 4.55 9.92 -18.39
C PHE A 238 3.49 10.65 -17.55
N LEU A 239 3.02 11.82 -17.99
CA LEU A 239 1.98 12.60 -17.29
C LEU A 239 0.66 11.83 -17.21
N ASP A 240 0.30 11.09 -18.26
CA ASP A 240 -0.88 10.22 -18.23
C ASP A 240 -0.70 9.06 -17.25
N THR A 241 0.49 8.46 -17.25
CA THR A 241 0.84 7.38 -16.33
C THR A 241 0.77 7.84 -14.88
N ILE A 242 1.37 8.98 -14.54
CA ILE A 242 1.39 9.48 -13.16
C ILE A 242 0.00 9.92 -12.69
N ALA A 243 -0.82 10.51 -13.58
CA ALA A 243 -2.21 10.86 -13.29
C ALA A 243 -3.07 9.60 -13.03
N LYS A 244 -2.90 8.55 -13.83
CA LYS A 244 -3.54 7.25 -13.60
C LYS A 244 -3.09 6.67 -12.26
N ARG A 245 -1.79 6.74 -11.96
CA ARG A 245 -1.27 6.22 -10.69
C ARG A 245 -1.84 6.94 -9.47
N ALA A 246 -1.96 8.26 -9.54
CA ALA A 246 -2.60 9.07 -8.51
C ALA A 246 -4.07 8.66 -8.29
N ALA A 247 -4.83 8.39 -9.35
CA ALA A 247 -6.21 7.91 -9.23
C ALA A 247 -6.30 6.53 -8.55
N GLU A 248 -5.36 5.63 -8.88
CA GLU A 248 -5.27 4.30 -8.24
C GLU A 248 -4.96 4.39 -6.74
N VAL A 249 -4.19 5.40 -6.29
CA VAL A 249 -3.96 5.66 -4.85
C VAL A 249 -5.26 6.05 -4.15
N THR A 250 -6.04 6.96 -4.74
CA THR A 250 -7.35 7.35 -4.19
C THR A 250 -8.29 6.16 -4.09
N HIS A 251 -8.29 5.29 -5.11
CA HIS A 251 -9.06 4.05 -5.10
C HIS A 251 -8.59 3.07 -4.02
N ALA A 252 -7.27 2.89 -3.85
CA ALA A 252 -6.70 2.05 -2.81
C ALA A 252 -7.13 2.53 -1.41
N LEU A 253 -7.07 3.83 -1.14
CA LEU A 253 -7.51 4.42 0.13
C LEU A 253 -9.01 4.18 0.41
N ALA A 254 -9.85 4.28 -0.62
CA ALA A 254 -11.28 3.96 -0.50
C ALA A 254 -11.53 2.47 -0.19
N ASN A 255 -10.72 1.57 -0.74
CA ASN A 255 -10.80 0.15 -0.45
C ASN A 255 -10.37 -0.18 0.98
N ILE A 256 -9.33 0.48 1.51
CA ILE A 256 -8.92 0.32 2.92
C ILE A 256 -10.08 0.65 3.86
N LYS A 257 -10.77 1.77 3.61
CA LYS A 257 -11.97 2.16 4.36
C LYS A 257 -13.05 1.08 4.29
N THR A 258 -13.33 0.57 3.09
CA THR A 258 -14.34 -0.48 2.88
C THR A 258 -13.98 -1.77 3.64
N SER A 259 -12.71 -2.18 3.61
CA SER A 259 -12.22 -3.34 4.37
C SER A 259 -12.35 -3.12 5.88
N LEU A 260 -12.04 -1.93 6.37
CA LEU A 260 -12.20 -1.59 7.79
C LEU A 260 -13.67 -1.61 8.22
N ASP A 261 -14.57 -1.08 7.40
CA ASP A 261 -16.02 -1.15 7.62
C ASP A 261 -16.54 -2.60 7.61
N HIS A 262 -16.00 -3.45 6.75
CA HIS A 262 -16.34 -4.87 6.73
C HIS A 262 -15.90 -5.57 8.03
N ILE A 263 -14.68 -5.29 8.51
CA ILE A 263 -14.19 -5.78 9.80
C ILE A 263 -15.09 -5.28 10.94
N ARG A 264 -15.49 -4.00 10.93
CA ARG A 264 -16.42 -3.43 11.92
C ARG A 264 -17.75 -4.17 11.95
N ASN A 265 -18.35 -4.41 10.80
CA ASN A 265 -19.61 -5.15 10.69
C ASN A 265 -19.48 -6.61 11.16
N ALA A 266 -18.37 -7.27 10.82
CA ALA A 266 -18.08 -8.63 11.26
C ALA A 266 -17.91 -8.71 12.79
N VAL A 267 -17.19 -7.76 13.39
CA VAL A 267 -17.06 -7.66 14.86
C VAL A 267 -18.42 -7.40 15.48
N ALA A 268 -19.19 -6.43 15.00
CA ALA A 268 -20.53 -6.14 15.52
C ALA A 268 -21.47 -7.36 15.41
N ALA A 269 -21.36 -8.15 14.35
CA ALA A 269 -22.11 -9.40 14.19
C ALA A 269 -21.66 -10.48 15.20
N ASP A 270 -20.36 -10.63 15.44
CA ASP A 270 -19.81 -11.56 16.43
C ASP A 270 -20.18 -11.18 17.89
N GLN A 271 -20.36 -9.88 18.16
CA GLN A 271 -20.85 -9.39 19.45
C GLN A 271 -22.35 -9.64 19.66
N ARG A 272 -23.12 -10.01 18.62
CA ARG A 272 -24.52 -10.47 18.77
C ARG A 272 -24.50 -11.89 19.31
N THR A 273 -24.30 -12.01 20.62
CA THR A 273 -24.28 -13.28 21.33
C THR A 273 -25.59 -14.07 21.13
N SER A 274 -25.47 -15.36 20.83
CA SER A 274 -26.61 -16.30 20.93
C SER A 274 -27.17 -16.25 22.36
N ARG A 275 -28.50 -16.21 22.48
CA ARG A 275 -29.24 -16.17 23.77
C ARG A 275 -28.88 -17.32 24.74
N ALA A 276 -28.17 -18.35 24.26
CA ALA A 276 -27.76 -19.52 25.03
C ALA A 276 -26.40 -19.38 25.75
N SER A 277 -25.62 -18.30 25.55
CA SER A 277 -24.28 -18.14 26.16
C SER A 277 -24.33 -17.32 27.46
N VAL A 278 -23.55 -17.70 28.48
CA VAL A 278 -23.41 -16.88 29.69
C VAL A 278 -22.27 -15.87 29.50
N VAL A 279 -22.62 -14.58 29.46
CA VAL A 279 -21.66 -13.50 29.18
C VAL A 279 -21.67 -12.48 30.31
N LYS A 280 -20.50 -12.20 30.89
CA LYS A 280 -20.27 -11.00 31.70
C LYS A 280 -19.87 -9.86 30.77
N HIS A 281 -20.74 -8.87 30.68
CA HIS A 281 -20.43 -7.63 29.99
C HIS A 281 -19.63 -6.73 30.93
N VAL A 282 -18.41 -6.39 30.52
CA VAL A 282 -17.62 -5.32 31.14
C VAL A 282 -17.87 -4.06 30.33
N PRO A 283 -18.27 -2.93 30.96
CA PRO A 283 -18.44 -1.67 30.27
C PRO A 283 -17.16 -1.29 29.52
N GLY A 284 -17.24 -1.22 28.19
CA GLY A 284 -16.15 -0.76 27.34
C GLY A 284 -16.07 0.77 27.30
N PRO A 285 -14.93 1.32 26.88
CA PRO A 285 -14.80 2.75 26.66
C PRO A 285 -15.68 3.18 25.49
N THR A 286 -16.05 4.45 25.48
CA THR A 286 -16.66 5.10 24.31
C THR A 286 -15.59 5.45 23.28
N GLU A 287 -16.00 5.67 22.02
CA GLU A 287 -15.11 6.14 20.96
C GLU A 287 -14.33 7.39 21.38
N ASP A 288 -15.01 8.38 21.98
CA ASP A 288 -14.37 9.63 22.42
C ASP A 288 -13.36 9.42 23.55
N GLN A 289 -13.59 8.44 24.44
CA GLN A 289 -12.62 8.08 25.49
C GLN A 289 -11.36 7.45 24.91
N VAL A 290 -11.51 6.59 23.88
CA VAL A 290 -10.37 6.00 23.17
C VAL A 290 -9.58 7.10 22.45
N ILE A 291 -10.27 8.04 21.76
CA ILE A 291 -9.61 9.17 21.09
C ILE A 291 -8.90 10.09 22.09
N ALA A 292 -9.53 10.43 23.22
CA ALA A 292 -8.89 11.21 24.27
C ALA A 292 -7.64 10.51 24.84
N GLY A 293 -7.70 9.18 25.01
CA GLY A 293 -6.55 8.36 25.39
C GLY A 293 -5.40 8.44 24.37
N MET A 294 -5.73 8.35 23.07
CA MET A 294 -4.74 8.52 21.99
C MET A 294 -4.09 9.90 21.97
N LEU A 295 -4.87 10.97 22.16
CA LEU A 295 -4.34 12.33 22.24
C LEU A 295 -3.31 12.45 23.37
N GLY A 296 -3.62 11.90 24.54
CA GLY A 296 -2.72 11.86 25.69
C GLY A 296 -1.45 11.04 25.44
N GLN A 297 -1.60 9.85 24.85
CA GLN A 297 -0.50 8.90 24.60
C GLN A 297 0.48 9.37 23.53
N VAL A 298 -0.03 9.98 22.45
CA VAL A 298 0.76 10.49 21.33
C VAL A 298 1.26 11.93 21.60
N HIS A 299 0.85 12.53 22.74
CA HIS A 299 1.20 13.89 23.16
C HIS A 299 0.80 14.97 22.13
N VAL A 300 -0.41 14.87 21.60
CA VAL A 300 -0.96 15.79 20.60
C VAL A 300 -2.24 16.46 21.12
N THR A 301 -2.52 17.66 20.62
CA THR A 301 -3.57 18.54 21.16
C THR A 301 -4.95 18.34 20.54
N ASP A 302 -5.03 17.78 19.33
CA ASP A 302 -6.26 17.63 18.57
C ASP A 302 -6.22 16.44 17.60
N GLU A 303 -7.39 16.10 17.05
CA GLU A 303 -7.54 14.96 16.12
C GLU A 303 -6.80 15.16 14.79
N ALA A 304 -6.50 16.39 14.37
CA ALA A 304 -5.75 16.64 13.13
C ALA A 304 -4.24 16.39 13.32
N ALA A 305 -3.70 16.76 14.48
CA ALA A 305 -2.36 16.38 14.90
C ALA A 305 -2.25 14.86 15.12
N LEU A 306 -3.28 14.24 15.71
CA LEU A 306 -3.35 12.78 15.85
C LEU A 306 -3.36 12.09 14.48
N ALA A 307 -4.17 12.55 13.53
CA ALA A 307 -4.22 11.98 12.19
C ALA A 307 -2.86 12.06 11.47
N ARG A 308 -2.09 13.14 11.65
CA ARG A 308 -0.73 13.25 11.11
C ARG A 308 0.22 12.24 11.75
N ALA A 309 0.22 12.14 13.07
CA ALA A 309 1.06 11.17 13.77
C ALA A 309 0.71 9.71 13.40
N LEU A 310 -0.58 9.40 13.23
CA LEU A 310 -1.04 8.08 12.79
C LEU A 310 -0.65 7.80 11.33
N LEU A 311 -0.65 8.81 10.46
CA LEU A 311 -0.16 8.66 9.08
C LEU A 311 1.31 8.29 9.05
N ASP A 312 2.15 8.95 9.86
CA ASP A 312 3.59 8.68 9.93
C ASP A 312 3.88 7.27 10.48
N GLN A 313 3.14 6.85 11.50
CA GLN A 313 3.20 5.48 12.04
C GLN A 313 2.73 4.46 11.00
N PHE A 314 1.66 4.77 10.28
CA PHE A 314 1.13 3.90 9.23
C PHE A 314 2.12 3.71 8.09
N GLU A 315 2.69 4.80 7.57
CA GLU A 315 3.74 4.74 6.55
C GLU A 315 4.95 3.92 7.02
N SER A 316 5.41 4.13 8.25
CA SER A 316 6.51 3.36 8.84
C SER A 316 6.19 1.87 8.90
N ARG A 317 4.97 1.53 9.34
CA ARG A 317 4.52 0.14 9.44
C ARG A 317 4.38 -0.53 8.07
N LEU A 318 3.85 0.19 7.08
CA LEU A 318 3.76 -0.31 5.71
C LEU A 318 5.14 -0.63 5.12
N ARG A 319 6.15 0.21 5.39
CA ARG A 319 7.54 -0.09 4.96
C ARG A 319 8.12 -1.34 5.61
N GLU A 320 7.74 -1.65 6.86
CA GLU A 320 8.21 -2.84 7.56
C GLU A 320 7.61 -4.13 6.99
N ILE A 321 6.32 -4.12 6.70
CA ILE A 321 5.59 -5.30 6.22
C ILE A 321 5.74 -5.51 4.71
N CYS A 322 5.99 -4.44 3.94
CA CYS A 322 6.03 -4.50 2.47
C CYS A 322 6.93 -5.63 1.93
N PRO A 323 8.16 -5.85 2.42
CA PRO A 323 9.01 -6.94 1.93
C PRO A 323 8.43 -8.34 2.19
N GLN A 324 7.55 -8.50 3.16
CA GLN A 324 6.93 -9.78 3.53
C GLN A 324 5.70 -10.08 2.67
N VAL A 325 5.00 -9.04 2.21
CA VAL A 325 3.74 -9.14 1.47
C VAL A 325 3.96 -9.01 -0.04
N CYS A 326 4.90 -8.16 -0.46
CA CYS A 326 5.17 -7.82 -1.85
C CYS A 326 6.68 -7.81 -2.12
N ALA A 327 7.24 -8.95 -2.56
CA ALA A 327 8.67 -9.09 -2.81
C ALA A 327 9.22 -8.17 -3.92
N TRP A 328 8.36 -7.65 -4.80
CA TRP A 328 8.75 -6.79 -5.92
C TRP A 328 8.76 -5.29 -5.58
N ILE A 329 8.27 -4.89 -4.40
CA ILE A 329 8.24 -3.48 -3.98
C ILE A 329 9.42 -3.25 -3.04
N LYS A 330 10.23 -2.24 -3.33
CA LYS A 330 11.39 -1.93 -2.49
C LYS A 330 10.95 -1.26 -1.19
N LYS A 331 11.77 -1.43 -0.14
CA LYS A 331 11.48 -0.88 1.19
C LYS A 331 11.51 0.65 1.23
N ASP A 332 12.28 1.27 0.34
CA ASP A 332 12.46 2.71 0.19
C ASP A 332 11.46 3.37 -0.78
N GLU A 333 10.47 2.61 -1.27
CA GLU A 333 9.40 3.17 -2.10
C GLU A 333 8.57 4.21 -1.35
N CYS A 334 8.00 5.15 -2.11
CA CYS A 334 7.14 6.18 -1.56
C CYS A 334 5.79 5.61 -1.13
N LEU A 335 5.13 6.27 -0.17
CA LEU A 335 3.84 5.84 0.38
C LEU A 335 2.77 5.55 -0.70
N PRO A 336 2.61 6.34 -1.77
CA PRO A 336 1.70 6.01 -2.87
C PRO A 336 1.89 4.60 -3.44
N GLU A 337 3.12 4.17 -3.67
CA GLU A 337 3.40 2.85 -4.24
C GLU A 337 3.14 1.73 -3.22
N LEU A 338 3.42 1.97 -1.93
CA LEU A 338 3.05 1.03 -0.85
C LEU A 338 1.52 0.84 -0.78
N LEU A 339 0.76 1.93 -0.87
CA LEU A 339 -0.71 1.92 -0.85
C LEU A 339 -1.29 1.14 -2.03
N ARG A 340 -0.73 1.30 -3.23
CA ARG A 340 -1.16 0.59 -4.44
C ARG A 340 -0.79 -0.89 -4.42
N GLY A 341 0.35 -1.22 -3.82
CA GLY A 341 0.93 -2.54 -3.89
C GLY A 341 0.41 -3.53 -2.85
N ILE A 342 0.18 -3.05 -1.62
CA ILE A 342 -0.26 -3.89 -0.50
C ILE A 342 -1.79 -4.06 -0.55
N PRO A 343 -2.33 -5.28 -0.30
CA PRO A 343 -3.77 -5.52 -0.27
C PRO A 343 -4.52 -4.65 0.78
N PRO A 344 -5.75 -4.18 0.46
CA PRO A 344 -6.52 -3.31 1.35
C PRO A 344 -6.87 -3.95 2.70
N GLU A 345 -7.00 -5.27 2.77
CA GLU A 345 -7.24 -6.01 4.01
C GLU A 345 -6.04 -5.92 4.96
N THR A 346 -4.82 -6.03 4.40
CA THR A 346 -3.58 -5.89 5.16
C THR A 346 -3.44 -4.47 5.69
N HIS A 347 -3.69 -3.46 4.85
CA HIS A 347 -3.72 -2.06 5.27
C HIS A 347 -4.69 -1.82 6.43
N ALA A 348 -5.93 -2.34 6.33
CA ALA A 348 -6.94 -2.17 7.37
C ALA A 348 -6.55 -2.86 8.69
N ALA A 349 -5.96 -4.05 8.62
CA ALA A 349 -5.48 -4.79 9.79
C ALA A 349 -4.31 -4.06 10.51
N GLU A 350 -3.38 -3.51 9.74
CA GLU A 350 -2.22 -2.78 10.27
C GLU A 350 -2.64 -1.41 10.82
N PHE A 351 -3.53 -0.69 10.14
CA PHE A 351 -4.09 0.55 10.67
C PHE A 351 -4.84 0.33 11.99
N ARG A 352 -5.62 -0.75 12.09
CA ARG A 352 -6.26 -1.15 13.35
C ARG A 352 -5.23 -1.42 14.44
N THR A 353 -4.14 -2.11 14.11
CA THR A 353 -3.07 -2.42 15.07
C THR A 353 -2.42 -1.14 15.61
N ILE A 354 -2.19 -0.15 14.75
CA ILE A 354 -1.66 1.17 15.15
C ILE A 354 -2.61 1.87 16.12
N VAL A 355 -3.92 1.89 15.82
CA VAL A 355 -4.94 2.48 16.70
C VAL A 355 -5.01 1.74 18.05
N GLU A 356 -4.95 0.40 18.04
CA GLU A 356 -4.90 -0.42 19.26
C GLU A 356 -3.67 -0.11 20.12
N GLN A 357 -2.51 0.17 19.51
CA GLN A 357 -1.29 0.54 20.21
C GLN A 357 -1.32 2.00 20.72
N ALA A 358 -2.03 2.87 20.02
CA ALA A 358 -2.11 4.29 20.35
C ALA A 358 -3.13 4.62 21.46
N GLN A 359 -4.11 3.75 21.76
CA GLN A 359 -5.28 4.03 22.62
C GLN A 359 -5.00 4.59 24.04
N GLY A 360 -3.75 4.50 24.53
CA GLY A 360 -3.33 5.05 25.81
C GLY A 360 -3.76 4.23 27.02
N ALA A 361 -3.27 4.63 28.20
CA ALA A 361 -3.53 3.91 29.45
C ALA A 361 -5.01 3.99 29.90
N GLY A 362 -5.48 2.93 30.53
CA GLY A 362 -6.83 2.77 31.05
C GLY A 362 -7.88 2.28 30.04
N GLN A 363 -7.48 2.00 28.79
CA GLN A 363 -8.40 1.65 27.70
C GLN A 363 -8.25 0.20 27.23
N SER A 364 -7.24 -0.53 27.70
CA SER A 364 -7.04 -1.92 27.30
C SER A 364 -8.09 -2.86 27.93
N PHE A 365 -8.29 -4.04 27.34
CA PHE A 365 -9.18 -5.06 27.89
C PHE A 365 -8.86 -5.38 29.36
N TYR A 366 -7.57 -5.55 29.68
CA TYR A 366 -7.14 -5.90 31.02
C TYR A 366 -7.30 -4.75 32.01
N GLU A 367 -7.03 -3.51 31.60
CA GLU A 367 -7.24 -2.35 32.47
C GLU A 367 -8.72 -2.10 32.77
N LEU A 368 -9.60 -2.35 31.80
CA LEU A 368 -11.05 -2.31 32.00
C LEU A 368 -11.51 -3.43 32.94
N LEU A 369 -10.94 -4.63 32.82
CA LEU A 369 -11.18 -5.74 33.74
C LEU A 369 -10.68 -5.42 35.16
N GLU A 370 -9.52 -4.77 35.30
CA GLU A 370 -8.99 -4.32 36.58
C GLU A 370 -9.90 -3.28 37.23
N LYS A 371 -10.46 -2.36 36.43
CA LYS A 371 -11.42 -1.34 36.87
C LYS A 371 -12.78 -1.93 37.29
N ASP A 372 -13.27 -2.96 36.57
CA ASP A 372 -14.52 -3.66 36.92
C ASP A 372 -14.36 -4.57 38.13
N GLY A 373 -13.13 -5.02 38.42
CA GLY A 373 -12.78 -5.88 39.54
C GLY A 373 -12.45 -7.31 39.09
N ILE A 374 -11.16 -7.66 39.14
CA ILE A 374 -10.64 -8.96 38.66
C ILE A 374 -11.27 -10.13 39.40
N ASP A 375 -11.28 -10.10 40.74
CA ASP A 375 -11.77 -11.20 41.56
C ASP A 375 -13.28 -11.47 41.31
N GLU A 376 -14.07 -10.40 41.18
CA GLU A 376 -15.51 -10.49 40.90
C GLU A 376 -15.79 -11.03 39.49
N CYS A 377 -14.99 -10.60 38.50
CA CYS A 377 -15.06 -11.13 37.14
C CYS A 377 -14.73 -12.63 37.09
N VAL A 378 -13.64 -13.01 37.74
CA VAL A 378 -13.15 -14.39 37.76
C VAL A 378 -14.13 -15.31 38.49
N ASP A 379 -14.65 -14.89 39.65
CA ASP A 379 -15.68 -15.63 40.38
C ASP A 379 -16.97 -15.79 39.58
N PHE A 380 -17.44 -14.73 38.92
CA PHE A 380 -18.59 -14.80 38.02
C PHE A 380 -18.38 -15.85 36.93
N LEU A 381 -17.26 -15.76 36.19
CA LEU A 381 -16.98 -16.67 35.08
C LEU A 381 -16.84 -18.12 35.56
N PHE A 382 -16.17 -18.34 36.68
CA PHE A 382 -16.00 -19.67 37.24
C PHE A 382 -17.32 -20.29 37.71
N ARG A 383 -18.18 -19.52 38.39
CA ARG A 383 -19.48 -20.01 38.88
C ARG A 383 -20.47 -20.26 37.76
N ARG A 384 -20.41 -19.46 36.68
CA ARG A 384 -21.32 -19.56 35.54
C ARG A 384 -20.90 -20.55 34.46
N SER A 385 -19.63 -20.95 34.45
CA SER A 385 -19.20 -22.13 33.70
C SER A 385 -19.68 -23.36 34.47
N GLU A 386 -20.87 -23.85 34.11
CA GLU A 386 -21.39 -25.10 34.67
C GLU A 386 -20.45 -26.27 34.29
N PRO A 387 -20.20 -27.24 35.18
CA PRO A 387 -19.50 -28.44 34.78
C PRO A 387 -20.35 -29.23 33.77
N THR A 388 -19.72 -29.73 32.71
CA THR A 388 -20.37 -30.42 31.58
C THR A 388 -21.25 -31.62 31.97
N ILE A 389 -21.08 -32.15 33.19
CA ILE A 389 -21.88 -33.23 33.77
C ILE A 389 -22.02 -33.01 35.29
N HIS A 390 -23.26 -33.02 35.81
CA HIS A 390 -23.54 -33.11 37.24
C HIS A 390 -23.61 -34.58 37.66
N LEU A 391 -22.54 -35.13 38.22
CA LEU A 391 -22.53 -36.49 38.76
C LEU A 391 -22.92 -36.49 40.23
N SER A 392 -23.90 -37.35 40.59
CA SER A 392 -24.21 -37.64 41.98
C SER A 392 -23.10 -38.52 42.59
N GLY A 393 -22.67 -38.23 43.82
CA GLY A 393 -21.52 -38.90 44.44
C GLY A 393 -21.67 -40.42 44.66
N ARG A 394 -22.85 -41.00 44.43
CA ARG A 394 -23.12 -42.44 44.63
C ARG A 394 -22.55 -43.33 43.52
N ASP A 395 -22.32 -42.78 42.33
CA ASP A 395 -21.97 -43.59 41.15
C ASP A 395 -20.45 -43.83 41.01
N MET A 396 -19.62 -42.98 41.61
CA MET A 396 -18.15 -43.03 41.44
C MET A 396 -17.53 -44.31 42.00
N ALA A 397 -17.94 -44.74 43.21
CA ALA A 397 -17.44 -45.96 43.83
C ALA A 397 -17.91 -47.23 43.11
N ARG A 398 -19.06 -47.18 42.43
CA ARG A 398 -19.67 -48.31 41.74
C ARG A 398 -19.04 -48.58 40.37
N PHE A 399 -18.55 -47.54 39.70
CA PHE A 399 -17.90 -47.63 38.39
C PHE A 399 -16.36 -47.65 38.46
N GLY A 400 -15.75 -47.49 39.64
CA GLY A 400 -14.29 -47.51 39.79
C GLY A 400 -13.58 -46.33 39.11
N VAL A 401 -14.30 -45.24 38.86
CA VAL A 401 -13.80 -44.08 38.11
C VAL A 401 -13.44 -42.96 39.08
N SER A 402 -12.28 -42.34 38.86
CA SER A 402 -11.85 -41.12 39.55
C SER A 402 -11.90 -39.94 38.58
N PRO A 403 -13.04 -39.24 38.46
CA PRO A 403 -13.17 -38.12 37.55
C PRO A 403 -12.25 -36.97 38.00
N THR A 404 -11.51 -36.40 37.05
CA THR A 404 -10.67 -35.22 37.24
C THR A 404 -11.40 -34.01 36.71
N ARG A 405 -11.54 -32.96 37.52
CA ARG A 405 -12.04 -31.67 37.06
C ARG A 405 -10.92 -30.90 36.38
N LEU A 406 -11.17 -30.42 35.17
CA LEU A 406 -10.25 -29.58 34.41
C LEU A 406 -10.93 -28.26 34.10
N THR A 407 -10.29 -27.15 34.46
CA THR A 407 -10.75 -25.81 34.13
C THR A 407 -9.82 -25.23 33.07
N ILE A 408 -10.33 -25.01 31.86
CA ILE A 408 -9.57 -24.43 30.75
C ILE A 408 -9.96 -22.97 30.61
N ILE A 409 -8.96 -22.10 30.62
CA ILE A 409 -9.12 -20.65 30.55
C ILE A 409 -8.32 -20.13 29.36
N THR A 410 -9.01 -19.51 28.42
CA THR A 410 -8.38 -18.81 27.30
C THR A 410 -8.34 -17.32 27.61
N LEU A 411 -7.13 -16.74 27.53
CA LEU A 411 -6.87 -15.34 27.86
C LEU A 411 -6.46 -14.55 26.60
N PRO A 412 -7.03 -13.34 26.37
CA PRO A 412 -6.58 -12.45 25.31
C PRO A 412 -5.09 -12.14 25.38
N GLN A 413 -4.46 -11.88 24.23
CA GLN A 413 -3.07 -11.41 24.25
C GLN A 413 -2.99 -10.00 24.87
N PRO A 414 -1.98 -9.74 25.72
CA PRO A 414 -1.73 -8.42 26.28
C PRO A 414 -1.21 -7.47 25.19
N VAL A 415 -1.65 -6.20 25.22
CA VAL A 415 -1.23 -5.19 24.23
C VAL A 415 -0.09 -4.32 24.78
N GLY A 416 -0.07 -4.08 26.09
CA GLY A 416 0.92 -3.23 26.75
C GLY A 416 1.57 -3.87 28.00
N PRO A 417 2.67 -3.28 28.51
CA PRO A 417 3.41 -3.82 29.67
C PRO A 417 2.55 -3.96 30.94
N LYS A 418 1.55 -3.08 31.12
CA LYS A 418 0.61 -3.17 32.24
C LYS A 418 -0.41 -4.31 32.07
N ASP A 419 -0.78 -4.64 30.83
CA ASP A 419 -1.66 -5.79 30.55
C ASP A 419 -1.02 -7.10 30.97
N TYR A 420 0.31 -7.26 30.79
CA TYR A 420 1.02 -8.44 31.27
C TYR A 420 0.87 -8.61 32.79
N GLN A 421 1.03 -7.53 33.56
CA GLN A 421 0.87 -7.57 35.02
C GLN A 421 -0.56 -7.91 35.44
N ILE A 422 -1.55 -7.31 34.77
CA ILE A 422 -2.96 -7.58 35.07
C ILE A 422 -3.34 -9.00 34.65
N ARG A 423 -2.84 -9.48 33.51
CA ARG A 423 -3.03 -10.85 33.05
C ARG A 423 -2.54 -11.87 34.07
N ASP A 424 -1.40 -11.62 34.70
CA ASP A 424 -0.88 -12.48 35.78
C ASP A 424 -1.76 -12.44 37.03
N LYS A 425 -2.32 -11.27 37.38
CA LYS A 425 -3.33 -11.18 38.46
C LYS A 425 -4.59 -12.00 38.13
N VAL A 426 -5.05 -11.97 36.89
CA VAL A 426 -6.20 -12.79 36.42
C VAL A 426 -5.89 -14.27 36.56
N ARG A 427 -4.69 -14.72 36.15
CA ARG A 427 -4.25 -16.11 36.31
C ARG A 427 -4.26 -16.53 37.78
N ALA A 428 -3.63 -15.72 38.64
CA ALA A 428 -3.57 -15.98 40.07
C ALA A 428 -4.96 -16.03 40.72
N ALA A 429 -5.89 -15.17 40.29
CA ALA A 429 -7.27 -15.18 40.79
C ALA A 429 -8.01 -16.48 40.42
N PHE A 430 -7.83 -17.00 39.20
CA PHE A 430 -8.40 -18.29 38.80
C PHE A 430 -7.77 -19.45 39.58
N GLU A 431 -6.44 -19.47 39.74
CA GLU A 431 -5.72 -20.51 40.48
C GLU A 431 -6.08 -20.53 41.98
N LYS A 432 -6.45 -19.39 42.55
CA LYS A 432 -6.98 -19.30 43.92
C LYS A 432 -8.32 -20.02 44.08
N ILE A 433 -9.15 -20.03 43.03
CA ILE A 433 -10.45 -20.71 43.04
C ILE A 433 -10.30 -22.20 42.70
N GLU A 434 -9.53 -22.54 41.67
CA GLU A 434 -9.27 -23.91 41.23
C GLU A 434 -7.77 -24.09 40.95
N PRO A 435 -7.02 -24.82 41.80
CA PRO A 435 -5.58 -25.00 41.64
C PRO A 435 -5.14 -25.74 40.36
N ASN A 436 -6.07 -26.40 39.67
CA ASN A 436 -5.81 -27.19 38.46
C ASN A 436 -6.33 -26.49 37.17
N CYS A 437 -6.09 -25.18 37.05
CA CYS A 437 -6.38 -24.43 35.83
C CYS A 437 -5.35 -24.70 34.72
N ALA A 438 -5.84 -24.83 33.48
CA ALA A 438 -5.03 -24.84 32.27
C ALA A 438 -5.27 -23.52 31.51
N PHE A 439 -4.19 -22.81 31.16
CA PHE A 439 -4.28 -21.53 30.47
C PHE A 439 -3.84 -21.65 29.00
N SER A 440 -4.60 -21.03 28.11
CA SER A 440 -4.22 -20.86 26.69
C SER A 440 -4.34 -19.41 26.25
N ASP A 441 -3.64 -19.06 25.18
CA ASP A 441 -3.64 -17.71 24.62
C ASP A 441 -4.69 -17.65 23.50
N ALA A 442 -5.56 -16.65 23.56
CA ALA A 442 -6.51 -16.41 22.50
C ALA A 442 -5.77 -15.94 21.21
N PRO A 443 -6.37 -16.13 20.03
CA PRO A 443 -5.87 -15.50 18.81
C PRO A 443 -5.71 -13.98 18.99
N VAL A 444 -4.77 -13.37 18.27
CA VAL A 444 -4.44 -11.93 18.38
C VAL A 444 -5.66 -11.02 18.21
N SER A 445 -6.68 -11.44 17.46
CA SER A 445 -7.90 -10.68 17.22
C SER A 445 -9.00 -10.84 18.27
N ASP A 446 -8.88 -11.83 19.17
CA ASP A 446 -9.88 -12.12 20.20
C ASP A 446 -9.56 -11.36 21.49
N ARG A 447 -10.60 -10.77 22.08
CA ARG A 447 -10.56 -9.95 23.29
C ARG A 447 -11.58 -10.46 24.31
N THR A 448 -11.77 -11.78 24.34
CA THR A 448 -12.69 -12.48 25.23
C THR A 448 -11.92 -13.39 26.17
N ILE A 449 -12.20 -13.33 27.48
CA ILE A 449 -11.80 -14.42 28.38
C ILE A 449 -12.85 -15.51 28.25
N THR A 450 -12.42 -16.74 27.98
CA THR A 450 -13.30 -17.91 27.92
C THR A 450 -12.94 -18.87 29.04
N VAL A 451 -13.95 -19.32 29.79
CA VAL A 451 -13.78 -20.33 30.84
C VAL A 451 -14.66 -21.52 30.53
N VAL A 452 -14.05 -22.70 30.48
CA VAL A 452 -14.71 -23.99 30.28
C VAL A 452 -14.34 -24.94 31.40
N ARG A 453 -15.34 -25.57 32.01
CA ARG A 453 -15.15 -26.54 33.09
C ARG A 453 -15.57 -27.93 32.63
N LEU A 454 -14.59 -28.82 32.57
CA LEU A 454 -14.71 -30.18 32.08
C LEU A 454 -14.53 -31.18 33.23
N VAL A 455 -15.26 -32.28 33.18
CA VAL A 455 -15.02 -33.44 34.03
C VAL A 455 -14.46 -34.55 33.14
N VAL A 456 -13.17 -34.81 33.28
CA VAL A 456 -12.40 -35.76 32.44
C VAL A 456 -12.21 -37.07 33.20
N GLY A 457 -12.21 -38.19 32.47
CA GLY A 457 -11.98 -39.53 33.05
C GLY A 457 -13.24 -40.38 33.21
N TRP A 458 -14.40 -39.91 32.75
CA TRP A 458 -15.60 -40.75 32.62
C TRP A 458 -15.67 -41.35 31.21
N PRO A 459 -15.97 -42.65 31.04
CA PRO A 459 -16.48 -43.13 29.77
C PRO A 459 -17.90 -42.58 29.61
N ILE A 460 -18.13 -41.55 28.79
CA ILE A 460 -19.51 -41.19 28.41
C ILE A 460 -20.03 -42.32 27.52
N GLY A 461 -20.64 -43.32 28.16
CA GLY A 461 -21.60 -44.17 27.50
C GLY A 461 -22.82 -43.32 27.21
N ILE A 462 -22.96 -42.82 25.98
CA ILE A 462 -24.26 -42.37 25.49
C ILE A 462 -25.14 -43.63 25.41
N GLU A 463 -26.01 -43.83 26.39
CA GLU A 463 -27.03 -44.87 26.32
C GLU A 463 -27.90 -44.66 25.07
N GLY A 464 -28.33 -45.75 24.42
CA GLY A 464 -29.11 -45.70 23.17
C GLY A 464 -30.38 -44.85 23.22
N GLN A 465 -30.91 -44.55 24.40
CA GLN A 465 -32.06 -43.66 24.61
C GLN A 465 -31.73 -42.17 24.45
N ASN A 466 -30.45 -41.78 24.49
CA ASN A 466 -29.99 -40.40 24.30
C ASN A 466 -29.65 -40.06 22.82
N HIS A 467 -30.04 -40.91 21.86
CA HIS A 467 -29.88 -40.64 20.43
C HIS A 467 -30.57 -39.33 19.99
N ASN A 468 -31.73 -39.00 20.58
CA ASN A 468 -32.42 -37.73 20.35
C ASN A 468 -31.59 -36.51 20.78
N LEU A 469 -30.77 -36.63 21.83
CA LEU A 469 -29.86 -35.56 22.25
C LEU A 469 -28.77 -35.36 21.19
N LEU A 470 -28.18 -36.44 20.68
CA LEU A 470 -27.21 -36.44 19.58
C LEU A 470 -27.78 -35.84 18.28
N GLU A 471 -29.02 -36.19 17.95
CA GLU A 471 -29.71 -35.69 16.75
C GLU A 471 -30.10 -34.22 16.87
N ASN A 472 -30.49 -33.77 18.07
CA ASN A 472 -30.67 -32.35 18.37
C ASN A 472 -29.33 -31.59 18.31
N TYR A 473 -28.24 -32.16 18.82
CA TYR A 473 -26.89 -31.60 18.69
C TYR A 473 -26.41 -31.52 17.24
N ARG A 474 -26.76 -32.50 16.40
CA ARG A 474 -26.50 -32.48 14.96
C ARG A 474 -27.28 -31.36 14.26
N ARG A 475 -28.54 -31.16 14.63
CA ARG A 475 -29.39 -30.07 14.09
C ARG A 475 -28.95 -28.67 14.54
N CYS A 476 -28.30 -28.55 15.70
CA CYS A 476 -27.72 -27.28 16.15
C CYS A 476 -26.68 -26.71 15.15
N HIS A 477 -26.02 -27.58 14.37
CA HIS A 477 -25.14 -27.16 13.27
C HIS A 477 -25.87 -26.31 12.22
N ASP A 478 -27.11 -26.67 11.89
CA ASP A 478 -27.95 -25.96 10.91
C ASP A 478 -28.34 -24.54 11.38
N PHE A 479 -28.13 -24.24 12.67
CA PHE A 479 -28.34 -22.93 13.29
C PHE A 479 -27.03 -22.24 13.70
N GLY A 480 -25.87 -22.71 13.20
CA GLY A 480 -24.57 -22.12 13.46
C GLY A 480 -23.90 -22.53 14.78
N HIS A 481 -24.49 -23.44 15.55
CA HIS A 481 -23.88 -24.00 16.76
C HIS A 481 -23.02 -25.22 16.41
N ARG A 482 -21.72 -25.17 16.72
CA ARG A 482 -20.83 -26.34 16.53
C ARG A 482 -20.92 -27.29 17.75
N PRO A 483 -21.14 -28.60 17.55
CA PRO A 483 -21.12 -29.56 18.64
C PRO A 483 -19.71 -29.62 19.25
N HIS A 484 -19.64 -29.48 20.57
CA HIS A 484 -18.40 -29.39 21.36
C HIS A 484 -18.17 -30.65 22.20
N LEU A 485 -19.02 -31.67 22.08
CA LEU A 485 -18.75 -33.02 22.53
C LEU A 485 -17.85 -33.72 21.51
N PHE A 486 -16.60 -33.28 21.39
CA PHE A 486 -15.61 -34.01 20.61
C PHE A 486 -15.18 -35.26 21.40
N TYR A 487 -15.42 -36.43 20.79
CA TYR A 487 -14.89 -37.75 21.13
C TYR A 487 -15.34 -38.44 22.42
N ILE A 488 -16.65 -38.55 22.67
CA ILE A 488 -17.09 -39.58 23.59
C ILE A 488 -18.27 -40.34 22.99
N VAL A 489 -17.92 -41.34 22.18
CA VAL A 489 -18.84 -42.28 21.55
C VAL A 489 -18.58 -43.65 22.16
N PRO A 490 -19.61 -44.44 22.54
CA PRO A 490 -19.46 -45.64 23.38
C PRO A 490 -18.62 -46.77 22.78
N GLU A 491 -18.24 -46.69 21.51
CA GLU A 491 -17.54 -47.74 20.76
C GLU A 491 -16.08 -47.39 20.43
N SER A 492 -15.56 -46.22 20.85
CA SER A 492 -14.16 -45.90 20.62
C SER A 492 -13.26 -46.62 21.63
N THR A 493 -12.76 -47.80 21.28
CA THR A 493 -11.58 -48.35 21.94
C THR A 493 -10.37 -47.48 21.58
N ASP A 494 -9.66 -47.04 22.62
CA ASP A 494 -8.35 -46.39 22.57
C ASP A 494 -8.08 -45.50 21.34
N GLY A 495 -8.76 -44.35 21.28
CA GLY A 495 -8.29 -43.20 20.50
C GLY A 495 -8.35 -43.30 18.97
N LYS A 496 -9.18 -44.18 18.39
CA LYS A 496 -9.44 -44.16 16.93
C LYS A 496 -10.70 -43.37 16.56
N ILE A 497 -10.59 -42.56 15.51
CA ILE A 497 -11.68 -41.75 14.93
C ILE A 497 -12.72 -42.67 14.26
N VAL A 498 -14.00 -42.42 14.50
CA VAL A 498 -15.12 -43.15 13.87
C VAL A 498 -15.35 -42.61 12.44
N GLU A 499 -15.23 -43.48 11.44
CA GLU A 499 -15.23 -43.10 10.01
C GLU A 499 -16.47 -42.34 9.53
N GLY A 500 -17.66 -42.66 10.04
CA GLY A 500 -18.91 -41.98 9.67
C GLY A 500 -18.97 -40.49 10.03
N TYR A 501 -18.05 -40.03 10.88
CA TYR A 501 -17.96 -38.65 11.35
C TYR A 501 -16.79 -37.85 10.75
N LYS A 502 -15.98 -38.46 9.86
CA LYS A 502 -14.93 -37.77 9.09
C LYS A 502 -15.49 -36.67 8.17
N SER A 503 -16.74 -36.79 7.75
CA SER A 503 -17.41 -35.82 6.86
C SER A 503 -17.72 -34.46 7.51
N LEU A 504 -17.57 -34.34 8.83
CA LEU A 504 -17.73 -33.08 9.56
C LEU A 504 -16.43 -32.26 9.65
N ASP A 505 -15.27 -32.88 9.39
CA ASP A 505 -13.94 -32.22 9.38
C ASP A 505 -13.50 -31.76 7.98
N SER A 506 -14.11 -32.26 6.91
CA SER A 506 -13.62 -32.11 5.53
C SER A 506 -13.90 -30.75 4.85
N ILE A 507 -14.30 -29.71 5.59
CA ILE A 507 -14.49 -28.34 5.04
C ILE A 507 -13.37 -27.39 5.53
N THR A 508 -12.29 -27.92 6.11
CA THR A 508 -11.12 -27.14 6.54
C THR A 508 -9.88 -27.30 5.67
N THR A 509 -10.02 -27.81 4.44
CA THR A 509 -9.01 -27.59 3.39
C THR A 509 -9.36 -26.30 2.64
N TYR A 510 -8.60 -25.25 2.89
CA TYR A 510 -8.42 -24.18 1.89
C TYR A 510 -7.95 -24.84 0.59
N PRO A 511 -8.43 -24.43 -0.60
CA PRO A 511 -7.94 -24.99 -1.85
C PRO A 511 -6.48 -24.58 -2.02
N GLU A 512 -5.57 -25.54 -1.88
CA GLU A 512 -4.24 -25.42 -2.43
C GLU A 512 -4.40 -25.26 -3.94
N LYS A 513 -4.00 -24.08 -4.44
CA LYS A 513 -3.67 -23.91 -5.84
C LYS A 513 -2.45 -24.78 -6.13
N GLU A 514 -2.65 -25.97 -6.67
CA GLU A 514 -1.62 -26.63 -7.46
C GLU A 514 -1.85 -26.36 -8.94
N GLU A 515 -0.94 -25.56 -9.49
CA GLU A 515 -0.55 -25.63 -10.89
C GLU A 515 -0.09 -27.06 -11.19
N ASN A 516 -0.64 -27.71 -12.22
CA ASN A 516 0.12 -27.96 -13.44
C ASN A 516 -0.66 -28.69 -14.54
N HIS A 517 -0.30 -28.30 -15.74
CA HIS A 517 -0.59 -28.91 -17.02
C HIS A 517 -0.30 -30.42 -17.10
N ALA A 518 -1.12 -31.14 -17.88
CA ALA A 518 -0.73 -31.85 -19.10
C ALA A 518 -1.45 -33.21 -19.27
N GLU A 519 -2.13 -33.33 -20.42
CA GLU A 519 -2.22 -34.50 -21.30
C GLU A 519 -2.65 -35.86 -20.72
N LYS A 520 -3.81 -36.37 -21.15
CA LYS A 520 -3.89 -37.31 -22.29
C LYS A 520 -5.32 -37.70 -22.67
N ASN A 521 -5.42 -37.95 -23.98
CA ASN A 521 -6.56 -38.37 -24.78
C ASN A 521 -7.21 -39.71 -24.38
N HIS A 522 -8.40 -39.89 -24.98
CA HIS A 522 -9.12 -41.11 -25.36
C HIS A 522 -10.15 -41.67 -24.36
N ALA A 523 -11.42 -41.30 -24.56
CA ALA A 523 -12.39 -42.07 -25.36
C ALA A 523 -13.57 -41.16 -25.73
#